data_AF-A0A3B6BXA1-F1
#
_entry.id   AF-A0A3B6BXA1-F1
#
_cell.length_a   1.000
_cell.length_b   1.000
_cell.length_c   1.000
_cell.angle_alpha   90.00
_cell.angle_beta   90.00
_cell.angle_gamma   90.00
#
_symmetry.space_group_name_H-M   'P 1'
#
loop_
_entity.id
_entity.type
_entity.pdbx_description
1 polymer ?
#
loop_
_entity_poly.entity_id
_entity_poly.type
_entity_poly.pdbx_seq_one_letter_code
_entity_poly.pdbx_strand_id
1 'polypeptide(L)'
;MEVAMSVVASELMSRFISFLTNKYQSSSHAESEEKVLERLQHLLMRACTIVEEADTRYMTNSMMMMQLKTLSEAMYRGYSVLDNSRYRALQDGGRIDKVNSNDSSSSSLYLAKRPRTSTDKAIRLESHGALESLEIAIANMVEFIVLLGGCERMSRRPYDVYLYTDNFMFSRHAEKQKLLSFLLQHNDPHGDHALAVLPVIGGPTTGKKTLVAHVCGDERVRSRFSSVLHLDGDNLLSILDHGRTMEGMMLVVIEFASDVADDDWQRFQSFFVRIGRGSKIIILSKLKGLARFGSVKPIFLSVLSKNELRYLFKALAFGSIDPAEHPRLVQIADEFVKVLNNMQGSLIAANSYADVLRKNLNVRFWRCTLDKAIRFLKRNLSIDGVQPSTRLSQGHRVDITDLTLHPLSMTRYTINVSIKAESPSVTLGGLIADPSIRPQGDFILTSWESRLPPHKSFVYFVTSHAQDTCEGSALLGRKRPGVAI
;
A
#
# COMPACT_ATOMS: atom_id res chain seq x y z
N MET A 1 7.63 70.02 -11.25
CA MET A 1 6.91 68.82 -11.73
C MET A 1 7.83 67.87 -12.48
N GLU A 2 8.73 68.37 -13.34
CA GLU A 2 9.68 67.56 -14.12
C GLU A 2 10.69 66.75 -13.28
N VAL A 3 11.23 67.30 -12.19
CA VAL A 3 12.19 66.59 -11.31
C VAL A 3 11.56 65.36 -10.63
N ALA A 4 10.29 65.48 -10.19
CA ALA A 4 9.57 64.37 -9.59
C ALA A 4 9.26 63.24 -10.60
N MET A 5 8.95 63.61 -11.85
CA MET A 5 8.74 62.64 -12.93
C MET A 5 10.03 61.90 -13.31
N SER A 6 11.18 62.58 -13.28
CA SER A 6 12.49 61.98 -13.54
C SER A 6 12.89 60.94 -12.48
N VAL A 7 12.62 61.22 -11.19
CA VAL A 7 12.89 60.28 -10.08
C VAL A 7 12.01 59.03 -10.15
N VAL A 8 10.73 59.19 -10.51
CA VAL A 8 9.83 58.05 -10.69
C VAL A 8 10.25 57.19 -11.90
N ALA A 9 10.67 57.84 -12.99
CA ALA A 9 11.15 57.14 -14.18
C ALA A 9 12.46 56.37 -13.93
N SER A 10 13.40 56.94 -13.16
CA SER A 10 14.66 56.29 -12.83
C SER A 10 14.48 55.09 -11.90
N GLU A 11 13.57 55.18 -10.92
CA GLU A 11 13.21 54.06 -10.04
C GLU A 11 12.52 52.93 -10.81
N LEU A 12 11.60 53.27 -11.73
CA LEU A 12 10.97 52.28 -12.60
C LEU A 12 11.97 51.60 -13.53
N MET A 13 12.92 52.35 -14.10
CA MET A 13 13.98 51.77 -14.93
C MET A 13 14.96 50.92 -14.12
N SER A 14 15.31 51.32 -12.90
CA SER A 14 16.14 50.53 -11.99
C SER A 14 15.47 49.20 -11.64
N ARG A 15 14.16 49.22 -11.33
CA ARG A 15 13.37 48.01 -11.08
C ARG A 15 13.24 47.13 -12.33
N PHE A 16 13.08 47.72 -13.50
CA PHE A 16 12.99 46.98 -14.76
C PHE A 16 14.32 46.33 -15.12
N ILE A 17 15.44 47.04 -14.96
CA ILE A 17 16.79 46.50 -15.14
C ILE A 17 17.05 45.40 -14.11
N SER A 18 16.75 45.63 -12.83
CA SER A 18 16.90 44.60 -11.78
C SER A 18 16.06 43.35 -12.07
N PHE A 19 14.84 43.52 -12.56
CA PHE A 19 13.99 42.41 -13.01
C PHE A 19 14.60 41.65 -14.20
N LEU A 20 15.12 42.37 -15.20
CA LEU A 20 15.79 41.76 -16.36
C LEU A 20 17.10 41.06 -15.96
N THR A 21 17.91 41.66 -15.10
CA THR A 21 19.16 41.10 -14.59
C THR A 21 18.88 39.86 -13.75
N ASN A 22 17.86 39.88 -12.89
CA ASN A 22 17.46 38.72 -12.09
C ASN A 22 16.90 37.60 -12.99
N LYS A 23 16.12 37.96 -14.03
CA LYS A 23 15.64 37.02 -15.06
C LYS A 23 16.77 36.43 -15.91
N TYR A 24 17.81 37.22 -16.22
CA TYR A 24 18.97 36.80 -17.00
C TYR A 24 19.94 35.95 -16.17
N GLN A 25 20.21 36.32 -14.91
CA GLN A 25 21.00 35.50 -13.97
C GLN A 25 20.30 34.18 -13.64
N SER A 26 18.97 34.19 -13.49
CA SER A 26 18.15 32.96 -13.38
C SER A 26 18.21 32.09 -14.64
N SER A 27 18.52 32.68 -15.81
CA SER A 27 18.62 31.99 -17.10
C SER A 27 20.04 31.52 -17.42
N SER A 28 21.08 32.20 -16.92
CA SER A 28 22.49 31.89 -17.22
C SER A 28 23.10 30.86 -16.26
N HIS A 29 22.51 30.67 -15.07
CA HIS A 29 22.84 29.60 -14.11
C HIS A 29 21.86 28.42 -14.14
N ALA A 30 20.91 28.39 -15.08
CA ALA A 30 19.97 27.28 -15.21
C ALA A 30 20.72 26.05 -15.76
N GLU A 31 21.09 25.14 -14.87
CA GLU A 31 21.49 23.77 -15.22
C GLU A 31 20.42 23.21 -16.17
N SER A 32 20.82 22.74 -17.35
CA SER A 32 19.85 22.23 -18.33
C SER A 32 19.03 21.11 -17.71
N GLU A 33 17.72 21.08 -17.96
CA GLU A 33 16.80 20.10 -17.35
C GLU A 33 17.27 18.65 -17.54
N GLU A 34 17.90 18.36 -18.67
CA GLU A 34 18.55 17.08 -18.96
C GLU A 34 19.67 16.74 -17.96
N LYS A 35 20.58 17.68 -17.66
CA LYS A 35 21.65 17.50 -16.65
C LYS A 35 21.09 17.29 -15.25
N VAL A 36 20.02 18.02 -14.89
CA VAL A 36 19.32 17.84 -13.61
C VAL A 36 18.76 16.42 -13.50
N LEU A 37 18.17 15.90 -14.59
CA LEU A 37 17.62 14.55 -14.63
C LEU A 37 18.71 13.47 -14.64
N GLU A 38 19.81 13.66 -15.35
CA GLU A 38 20.98 12.77 -15.32
C GLU A 38 21.57 12.65 -13.92
N ARG A 39 21.74 13.80 -13.25
CA ARG A 39 22.23 13.85 -11.86
C ARG A 39 21.26 13.17 -10.90
N LEU A 40 19.95 13.42 -11.08
CA LEU A 40 18.91 12.76 -10.30
C LEU A 40 18.96 11.23 -10.47
N GLN A 41 19.13 10.72 -11.71
CA GLN A 41 19.27 9.29 -11.98
C GLN A 41 20.50 8.69 -11.26
N HIS A 42 21.66 9.35 -11.34
CA HIS A 42 22.87 8.90 -10.65
C HIS A 42 22.69 8.81 -9.13
N LEU A 43 22.05 9.82 -8.53
CA LEU A 43 21.78 9.83 -7.10
C LEU A 43 20.75 8.77 -6.70
N LEU A 44 19.72 8.54 -7.53
CA LEU A 44 18.74 7.47 -7.29
C LEU A 44 19.40 6.09 -7.28
N MET A 45 20.32 5.82 -8.22
CA MET A 45 21.09 4.58 -8.23
C MET A 45 21.89 4.40 -6.94
N ARG A 46 22.57 5.46 -6.48
CA ARG A 46 23.34 5.45 -5.23
C ARG A 46 22.43 5.21 -4.01
N ALA A 47 21.27 5.86 -3.97
CA ALA A 47 20.28 5.66 -2.91
C ALA A 47 19.76 4.22 -2.89
N CYS A 48 19.42 3.65 -4.06
CA CYS A 48 19.01 2.25 -4.18
C CYS A 48 20.06 1.29 -3.63
N THR A 49 21.33 1.46 -4.00
CA THR A 49 22.42 0.61 -3.48
C THR A 49 22.51 0.64 -1.96
N ILE A 50 22.37 1.83 -1.35
CA ILE A 50 22.40 1.98 0.11
C ILE A 50 21.19 1.28 0.76
N VAL A 51 19.99 1.46 0.19
CA VAL A 51 18.76 0.82 0.69
C VAL A 51 18.84 -0.69 0.58
N GLU A 52 19.29 -1.22 -0.56
CA GLU A 52 19.45 -2.66 -0.78
C GLU A 52 20.47 -3.27 0.18
N GLU A 53 21.63 -2.64 0.42
CA GLU A 53 22.60 -3.15 1.39
C GLU A 53 22.02 -3.09 2.82
N ALA A 54 21.31 -2.01 3.18
CA ALA A 54 20.70 -1.87 4.50
C ALA A 54 19.59 -2.90 4.77
N ASP A 55 18.85 -3.31 3.74
CA ASP A 55 17.84 -4.37 3.83
C ASP A 55 18.45 -5.75 4.18
N THR A 56 19.74 -5.95 3.88
CA THR A 56 20.46 -7.20 4.18
C THR A 56 21.17 -7.19 5.55
N ARG A 57 21.01 -6.14 6.36
CA ARG A 57 21.76 -5.94 7.61
C ARG A 57 20.85 -5.82 8.82
N TYR A 58 21.29 -6.33 9.98
CA TYR A 58 20.60 -6.12 11.24
C TYR A 58 20.95 -4.75 11.82
N MET A 59 19.94 -3.90 11.95
CA MET A 59 20.09 -2.52 12.40
C MET A 59 19.26 -2.31 13.66
N THR A 60 19.92 -2.17 14.81
CA THR A 60 19.26 -1.91 16.10
C THR A 60 19.18 -0.42 16.43
N ASN A 61 20.07 0.40 15.86
CA ASN A 61 20.11 1.83 16.10
C ASN A 61 18.89 2.54 15.46
N SER A 62 18.06 3.16 16.32
CA SER A 62 16.84 3.84 15.90
C SER A 62 17.08 5.07 15.02
N MET A 63 18.20 5.78 15.21
CA MET A 63 18.57 6.93 14.40
C MET A 63 18.98 6.50 12.99
N MET A 64 19.73 5.40 12.86
CA MET A 64 20.06 4.83 11.56
C MET A 64 18.80 4.39 10.80
N MET A 65 17.83 3.75 11.48
CA MET A 65 16.54 3.42 10.86
C MET A 65 15.80 4.67 10.35
N MET A 66 15.89 5.79 11.08
CA MET A 66 15.27 7.06 10.66
C MET A 66 15.98 7.65 9.44
N GLN A 67 17.31 7.62 9.41
CA GLN A 67 18.10 8.07 8.24
C GLN A 67 17.76 7.26 6.99
N LEU A 68 17.67 5.92 7.10
CA LEU A 68 17.28 5.05 5.99
C LEU A 68 15.86 5.35 5.49
N LYS A 69 14.94 5.64 6.41
CA LYS A 69 13.57 6.05 6.06
C LYS A 69 13.58 7.38 5.29
N THR A 70 14.30 8.39 5.77
CA THR A 70 14.43 9.68 5.08
C THR A 70 15.05 9.53 3.69
N LEU A 71 16.09 8.70 3.53
CA LEU A 71 16.67 8.39 2.23
C LEU A 71 15.65 7.74 1.29
N SER A 72 14.91 6.74 1.79
CA SER A 72 13.90 6.02 1.01
C SER A 72 12.78 6.97 0.54
N GLU A 73 12.29 7.86 1.41
CA GLU A 73 11.28 8.86 1.07
C GLU A 73 11.76 9.83 -0.02
N ALA A 74 13.00 10.32 0.09
CA ALA A 74 13.63 11.16 -0.93
C ALA A 74 13.80 10.41 -2.26
N MET A 75 14.21 9.13 -2.20
CA MET A 75 14.37 8.25 -3.35
C MET A 75 13.03 8.04 -4.09
N TYR A 76 11.96 7.66 -3.39
CA TYR A 76 10.64 7.47 -4.01
C TYR A 76 10.09 8.77 -4.61
N ARG A 77 10.36 9.92 -3.98
CA ARG A 77 10.03 11.23 -4.54
C ARG A 77 10.83 11.51 -5.82
N GLY A 78 12.13 11.19 -5.85
CA GLY A 78 12.97 11.33 -7.03
C GLY A 78 12.47 10.47 -8.21
N TYR A 79 12.17 9.19 -7.98
CA TYR A 79 11.56 8.33 -9.01
C TYR A 79 10.24 8.89 -9.54
N SER A 80 9.40 9.40 -8.65
CA SER A 80 8.13 10.03 -9.01
C SER A 80 8.31 11.22 -9.97
N VAL A 81 9.34 12.05 -9.77
CA VAL A 81 9.63 13.19 -10.66
C VAL A 81 10.29 12.73 -11.96
N LEU A 82 11.21 11.77 -11.89
CA LEU A 82 11.86 11.20 -13.07
C LEU A 82 10.83 10.64 -14.06
N ASP A 83 9.86 9.88 -13.56
CA ASP A 83 8.77 9.34 -14.38
C ASP A 83 7.93 10.44 -15.03
N ASN A 84 7.60 11.50 -14.27
CA ASN A 84 6.83 12.63 -14.79
C ASN A 84 7.53 13.33 -15.97
N SER A 85 8.85 13.44 -15.92
CA SER A 85 9.66 14.04 -16.99
C SER A 85 9.65 13.20 -18.27
N ARG A 86 9.75 11.86 -18.15
CA ARG A 86 9.76 10.92 -19.30
C ARG A 86 8.48 10.99 -20.12
N TYR A 87 7.31 11.11 -19.49
CA TYR A 87 6.04 11.23 -20.22
C TYR A 87 5.96 12.49 -21.08
N ARG A 88 6.57 13.57 -20.61
CA ARG A 88 6.50 14.87 -21.29
C ARG A 88 7.32 14.86 -22.57
N ALA A 89 8.53 14.30 -22.54
CA ALA A 89 9.37 14.15 -23.74
C ALA A 89 8.62 13.45 -24.89
N LEU A 90 7.75 12.49 -24.56
CA LEU A 90 6.95 11.76 -25.55
C LEU A 90 5.71 12.51 -26.03
N GLN A 91 5.16 13.42 -25.22
CA GLN A 91 4.06 14.29 -25.63
C GLN A 91 4.54 15.43 -26.54
N ASP A 92 5.78 15.90 -26.35
CA ASP A 92 6.41 16.92 -27.21
C ASP A 92 6.94 16.34 -28.53
N GLY A 93 7.39 15.08 -28.55
CA GLY A 93 7.94 14.40 -29.73
C GLY A 93 6.94 13.96 -30.83
N GLY A 94 5.71 14.47 -30.84
CA GLY A 94 4.78 14.35 -31.98
C GLY A 94 4.21 12.96 -32.31
N ARG A 95 4.47 11.89 -31.54
CA ARG A 95 3.98 10.53 -31.83
C ARG A 95 2.76 10.13 -30.98
N ILE A 96 1.74 10.98 -30.97
CA ILE A 96 0.41 10.61 -30.48
C ILE A 96 -0.52 10.59 -31.69
N ASP A 97 -0.64 9.43 -32.32
CA ASP A 97 -1.83 9.12 -33.11
C ASP A 97 -3.02 9.19 -32.15
N LYS A 98 -3.71 10.31 -32.23
CA LYS A 98 -4.98 10.56 -31.60
C LYS A 98 -6.00 9.70 -32.34
N VAL A 99 -6.07 8.41 -31.99
CA VAL A 99 -7.17 7.55 -32.43
C VAL A 99 -8.43 8.10 -31.78
N ASN A 100 -9.19 8.85 -32.58
CA ASN A 100 -10.47 9.44 -32.27
C ASN A 100 -11.50 8.31 -32.17
N SER A 101 -11.63 7.70 -31.00
CA SER A 101 -12.84 6.94 -30.67
C SER A 101 -13.90 7.94 -30.21
N ASN A 102 -14.78 8.31 -31.14
CA ASN A 102 -16.02 9.02 -30.85
C ASN A 102 -16.87 8.13 -29.93
N ASP A 103 -16.76 8.34 -28.61
CA ASP A 103 -17.81 7.97 -27.66
C ASP A 103 -17.92 9.08 -26.62
N SER A 104 -19.02 9.82 -26.73
CA SER A 104 -19.35 11.01 -25.97
C SER A 104 -19.79 10.64 -24.55
N SER A 105 -18.84 10.22 -23.72
CA SER A 105 -18.96 10.27 -22.26
C SER A 105 -17.58 10.36 -21.62
N SER A 106 -16.83 11.39 -22.03
CA SER A 106 -15.51 11.69 -21.48
C SER A 106 -15.65 12.24 -20.06
N SER A 107 -15.41 11.37 -19.07
CA SER A 107 -15.25 11.80 -17.68
C SER A 107 -14.11 12.82 -17.59
N SER A 108 -14.37 13.95 -16.93
CA SER A 108 -13.50 15.13 -16.77
C SER A 108 -12.20 14.91 -15.97
N LEU A 109 -11.76 13.66 -15.83
CA LEU A 109 -10.51 13.30 -15.13
C LEU A 109 -9.33 13.10 -16.09
N TYR A 110 -9.58 13.01 -17.39
CA TYR A 110 -8.54 12.96 -18.41
C TYR A 110 -8.25 14.38 -18.91
N LEU A 111 -7.11 14.94 -18.51
CA LEU A 111 -6.58 16.22 -19.00
C LEU A 111 -7.46 17.45 -18.71
N ALA A 112 -7.34 17.99 -17.50
CA ALA A 112 -7.42 19.44 -17.37
C ALA A 112 -6.27 20.02 -18.21
N LYS A 113 -6.57 20.53 -19.41
CA LYS A 113 -5.67 21.36 -20.21
C LYS A 113 -5.31 22.61 -19.41
N ARG A 114 -4.31 22.52 -18.54
CA ARG A 114 -3.75 23.68 -17.84
C ARG A 114 -2.80 24.42 -18.79
N PRO A 115 -2.70 25.76 -18.72
CA PRO A 115 -1.83 26.52 -19.62
C PRO A 115 -0.37 26.06 -19.48
N ARG A 116 0.28 25.80 -20.62
CA ARG A 116 1.61 25.15 -20.73
C ARG A 116 2.73 25.91 -20.00
N THR A 117 2.64 27.23 -19.87
CA THR A 117 3.72 28.08 -19.29
C THR A 117 3.76 28.10 -17.76
N SER A 118 2.63 27.87 -17.08
CA SER A 118 2.57 27.84 -15.60
C SER A 118 2.94 26.47 -15.04
N THR A 119 2.66 25.40 -15.80
CA THR A 119 2.88 24.02 -15.40
C THR A 119 4.36 23.61 -15.57
N ASP A 120 5.06 24.21 -16.53
CA ASP A 120 6.48 23.96 -16.77
C ASP A 120 7.38 24.47 -15.63
N LYS A 121 7.11 25.69 -15.14
CA LYS A 121 7.81 26.26 -13.98
C LYS A 121 7.59 25.45 -12.69
N ALA A 122 6.35 25.01 -12.45
CA ALA A 122 6.03 24.21 -11.26
C ALA A 122 6.75 22.86 -11.26
N ILE A 123 6.87 22.22 -12.42
CA ILE A 123 7.54 20.93 -12.57
C ILE A 123 9.06 21.08 -12.49
N ARG A 124 9.65 22.13 -13.08
CA ARG A 124 11.07 22.43 -12.88
C ARG A 124 11.39 22.63 -11.40
N LEU A 125 10.55 23.37 -10.69
CA LEU A 125 10.68 23.55 -9.24
C LEU A 125 10.56 22.21 -8.49
N GLU A 126 9.67 21.32 -8.93
CA GLU A 126 9.51 19.98 -8.35
C GLU A 126 10.76 19.10 -8.58
N SER A 127 11.34 19.11 -9.79
CA SER A 127 12.58 18.40 -10.13
C SER A 127 13.78 18.90 -9.33
N HIS A 128 13.98 20.21 -9.26
CA HIS A 128 15.07 20.80 -8.46
C HIS A 128 14.86 20.48 -6.97
N GLY A 129 13.64 20.61 -6.46
CA GLY A 129 13.36 20.29 -5.07
C GLY A 129 13.53 18.79 -4.75
N ALA A 130 13.25 17.89 -5.69
CA ALA A 130 13.48 16.45 -5.50
C ALA A 130 14.97 16.10 -5.56
N LEU A 131 15.72 16.72 -6.47
CA LEU A 131 17.17 16.61 -6.55
C LEU A 131 17.82 17.09 -5.24
N GLU A 132 17.50 18.30 -4.79
CA GLU A 132 18.01 18.87 -3.54
C GLU A 132 17.69 17.98 -2.33
N SER A 133 16.45 17.47 -2.24
CA SER A 133 16.06 16.56 -1.15
C SER A 133 16.91 15.28 -1.14
N LEU A 134 17.21 14.72 -2.31
CA LEU A 134 17.98 13.49 -2.45
C LEU A 134 19.47 13.73 -2.17
N GLU A 135 20.00 14.89 -2.57
CA GLU A 135 21.37 15.31 -2.26
C GLU A 135 21.60 15.46 -0.77
N ILE A 136 20.71 16.18 -0.09
CA ILE A 136 20.74 16.33 1.37
C ILE A 136 20.66 14.95 2.03
N ALA A 137 19.73 14.09 1.58
CA ALA A 137 19.59 12.76 2.15
C ALA A 137 20.86 11.93 1.99
N ILE A 138 21.47 11.89 0.79
CA ILE A 138 22.70 11.11 0.52
C ILE A 138 23.92 11.69 1.25
N ALA A 139 24.05 13.01 1.32
CA ALA A 139 25.13 13.67 2.06
C ALA A 139 25.13 13.25 3.54
N ASN A 140 23.94 13.06 4.12
CA ASN A 140 23.75 12.62 5.50
C ASN A 140 23.95 11.10 5.73
N MET A 141 24.35 10.32 4.71
CA MET A 141 24.54 8.87 4.81
C MET A 141 26.00 8.44 5.01
N VAL A 142 26.96 9.37 5.12
CA VAL A 142 28.39 9.02 5.25
C VAL A 142 28.64 8.20 6.52
N GLU A 143 28.25 8.71 7.69
CA GLU A 143 28.39 7.99 8.96
C GLU A 143 27.53 6.74 9.00
N PHE A 144 26.33 6.80 8.41
CA PHE A 144 25.43 5.65 8.29
C PHE A 144 26.12 4.47 7.60
N ILE A 145 26.79 4.71 6.46
CA ILE A 145 27.46 3.65 5.68
C ILE A 145 28.59 3.01 6.49
N VAL A 146 29.36 3.81 7.23
CA VAL A 146 30.44 3.30 8.10
C VAL A 146 29.87 2.41 9.20
N LEU A 147 28.82 2.88 9.89
CA LEU A 147 28.17 2.11 10.95
C LEU A 147 27.48 0.86 10.41
N LEU A 148 26.87 0.93 9.22
CA LEU A 148 26.23 -0.20 8.56
C LEU A 148 27.22 -1.32 8.25
N GLY A 149 28.47 -0.98 7.93
CA GLY A 149 29.55 -1.95 7.74
C GLY A 149 29.77 -2.86 8.95
N GLY A 150 29.56 -2.34 10.16
CA GLY A 150 29.65 -3.08 11.42
C GLY A 150 28.40 -3.88 11.80
N CYS A 151 27.29 -3.72 11.07
CA CYS A 151 26.08 -4.50 11.29
C CYS A 151 26.24 -5.93 10.75
N GLU A 152 25.79 -6.92 11.53
CA GLU A 152 25.71 -8.30 11.06
C GLU A 152 24.81 -8.42 9.83
N ARG A 153 25.21 -9.27 8.87
CA ARG A 153 24.38 -9.60 7.71
C ARG A 153 23.30 -10.60 8.10
N MET A 154 22.08 -10.37 7.60
CA MET A 154 21.01 -11.35 7.69
C MET A 154 21.37 -12.59 6.86
N SER A 155 21.03 -13.79 7.35
CA SER A 155 21.26 -15.00 6.57
C SER A 155 20.44 -14.90 5.27
N ARG A 156 21.14 -14.99 4.13
CA ARG A 156 20.52 -14.87 2.81
C ARG A 156 19.65 -16.09 2.56
N ARG A 157 18.32 -15.91 2.60
CA ARG A 157 17.40 -16.90 2.04
C ARG A 157 17.20 -16.64 0.55
N PRO A 158 16.99 -17.68 -0.27
CA PRO A 158 16.69 -17.52 -1.69
C PRO A 158 15.48 -16.60 -1.98
N TYR A 159 14.60 -16.42 -0.99
CA TYR A 159 13.32 -15.73 -1.10
C TYR A 159 13.25 -14.36 -0.41
N ASP A 160 14.32 -13.91 0.26
CA ASP A 160 14.38 -12.60 0.94
C ASP A 160 15.10 -11.52 0.11
N VAL A 161 15.35 -11.78 -1.17
CA VAL A 161 16.14 -10.92 -2.06
C VAL A 161 15.25 -10.31 -3.13
N TYR A 162 15.53 -9.05 -3.50
CA TYR A 162 15.00 -8.31 -4.65
C TYR A 162 15.00 -9.06 -5.99
N LEU A 163 15.65 -10.23 -6.07
CA LEU A 163 15.62 -11.15 -7.23
C LEU A 163 14.19 -11.58 -7.59
N TYR A 164 13.30 -11.73 -6.60
CA TYR A 164 11.88 -11.93 -6.83
C TYR A 164 11.13 -10.74 -6.23
N THR A 165 10.67 -9.81 -7.08
CA THR A 165 9.81 -8.66 -6.72
C THR A 165 8.55 -9.04 -5.93
N ASP A 166 8.29 -10.34 -5.83
CA ASP A 166 7.08 -10.95 -5.36
C ASP A 166 7.17 -11.41 -3.89
N ASN A 167 8.38 -11.47 -3.32
CA ASN A 167 8.63 -12.08 -2.00
C ASN A 167 9.22 -11.13 -0.95
N PHE A 168 9.38 -9.83 -1.25
CA PHE A 168 9.95 -8.87 -0.32
C PHE A 168 8.90 -7.98 0.35
N MET A 169 9.09 -7.70 1.65
CA MET A 169 8.21 -6.84 2.41
C MET A 169 8.58 -5.36 2.21
N PHE A 170 7.92 -4.72 1.25
CA PHE A 170 8.19 -3.34 0.86
C PHE A 170 7.95 -2.30 1.97
N SER A 171 8.91 -1.38 2.15
CA SER A 171 8.86 -0.20 3.03
C SER A 171 8.41 -0.47 4.48
N ARG A 172 8.87 -1.59 5.05
CA ARG A 172 8.64 -1.95 6.47
C ARG A 172 9.93 -2.24 7.23
N HIS A 173 11.06 -1.71 6.75
CA HIS A 173 12.38 -2.03 7.31
C HIS A 173 12.48 -1.62 8.78
N ALA A 174 12.16 -0.38 9.12
CA ALA A 174 12.24 0.11 10.51
C ALA A 174 11.34 -0.70 11.46
N GLU A 175 10.15 -1.09 11.02
CA GLU A 175 9.24 -1.93 11.81
C GLU A 175 9.72 -3.37 11.92
N LYS A 176 10.28 -3.94 10.84
CA LYS A 176 10.93 -5.26 10.83
C LYS A 176 12.08 -5.31 11.83
N GLN A 177 12.98 -4.32 11.80
CA GLN A 177 14.11 -4.23 12.72
C GLN A 177 13.69 -4.08 14.17
N LYS A 178 12.69 -3.23 14.47
CA LYS A 178 12.14 -3.09 15.83
C LYS A 178 11.52 -4.38 16.35
N LEU A 179 10.80 -5.11 15.49
CA LEU A 179 10.21 -6.38 15.87
C LEU A 179 11.30 -7.46 16.07
N LEU A 180 12.30 -7.53 15.20
CA LEU A 180 13.47 -8.40 15.37
C LEU A 180 14.22 -8.10 16.67
N SER A 181 14.51 -6.83 16.94
CA SER A 181 15.18 -6.43 18.17
C SER A 181 14.37 -6.83 19.39
N PHE A 182 13.05 -6.60 19.37
CA PHE A 182 12.17 -7.02 20.47
C PHE A 182 12.22 -8.52 20.69
N LEU A 183 12.15 -9.35 19.64
CA LEU A 183 12.13 -10.80 19.78
C LEU A 183 13.48 -11.37 20.22
N LEU A 184 14.59 -10.81 19.72
CA LEU A 184 15.95 -11.30 20.02
C LEU A 184 16.56 -10.69 21.29
N GLN A 185 15.94 -9.67 21.88
CA GLN A 185 16.42 -9.09 23.13
C GLN A 185 16.42 -10.14 24.25
N HIS A 186 17.56 -10.28 24.95
CA HIS A 186 17.74 -11.18 26.09
C HIS A 186 17.29 -10.60 27.43
N ASN A 187 16.78 -9.36 27.44
CA ASN A 187 16.36 -8.70 28.66
C ASN A 187 15.08 -9.38 29.17
N ASP A 188 15.22 -10.23 30.18
CA ASP A 188 14.15 -10.47 31.13
C ASP A 188 13.83 -9.12 31.78
N PRO A 189 12.58 -8.66 31.73
CA PRO A 189 12.21 -7.42 32.43
C PRO A 189 12.59 -7.54 33.91
N HIS A 190 13.13 -6.47 34.48
CA HIS A 190 13.54 -6.43 35.89
C HIS A 190 12.30 -6.66 36.78
N GLY A 191 12.14 -7.90 37.26
CA GLY A 191 11.02 -8.35 38.09
C GLY A 191 10.54 -9.73 37.65
N ASP A 192 10.39 -10.65 38.60
CA ASP A 192 10.14 -12.09 38.39
C ASP A 192 8.81 -12.45 37.68
N HIS A 193 8.03 -11.45 37.23
CA HIS A 193 6.63 -11.62 36.81
C HIS A 193 6.20 -10.82 35.57
N ALA A 194 7.10 -10.11 34.87
CA ALA A 194 6.69 -9.29 33.73
C ALA A 194 6.83 -10.05 32.39
N LEU A 195 5.73 -10.16 31.65
CA LEU A 195 5.72 -10.75 30.31
C LEU A 195 5.97 -9.66 29.27
N ALA A 196 6.89 -9.89 28.33
CA ALA A 196 7.19 -8.91 27.29
C ALA A 196 6.07 -8.92 26.23
N VAL A 197 5.36 -7.80 26.11
CA VAL A 197 4.25 -7.57 25.19
C VAL A 197 4.57 -6.43 24.23
N LEU A 198 4.49 -6.68 22.93
CA LEU A 198 4.65 -5.70 21.87
C LEU A 198 3.37 -5.56 21.03
N PRO A 199 2.69 -4.41 21.09
CA PRO A 199 1.57 -4.13 20.20
C PRO A 199 2.03 -3.68 18.81
N VAL A 200 1.44 -4.29 17.79
CA VAL A 200 1.55 -3.93 16.37
C VAL A 200 0.17 -3.48 15.89
N ILE A 201 0.02 -2.17 15.70
CA ILE A 201 -1.27 -1.51 15.48
C ILE A 201 -1.27 -0.88 14.09
N GLY A 202 -2.35 -1.07 13.33
CA GLY A 202 -2.47 -0.45 12.01
C GLY A 202 -3.81 -0.72 11.36
N GLY A 203 -4.11 -0.02 10.27
CA GLY A 203 -5.37 -0.20 9.53
C GLY A 203 -5.59 -1.62 8.99
N PRO A 204 -6.75 -1.87 8.37
CA PRO A 204 -6.96 -3.09 7.60
C PRO A 204 -5.92 -3.16 6.47
N THR A 205 -5.45 -4.36 6.15
CA THR A 205 -4.55 -4.62 4.99
C THR A 205 -3.19 -3.92 5.01
N THR A 206 -2.75 -3.32 6.13
CA THR A 206 -1.43 -2.65 6.24
C THR A 206 -0.23 -3.59 6.37
N GLY A 207 -0.45 -4.90 6.39
CA GLY A 207 0.61 -5.91 6.43
C GLY A 207 1.03 -6.37 7.84
N LYS A 208 0.23 -6.13 8.89
CA LYS A 208 0.56 -6.55 10.28
C LYS A 208 0.95 -8.03 10.40
N LYS A 209 0.10 -8.93 9.90
CA LYS A 209 0.35 -10.37 9.92
C LYS A 209 1.57 -10.76 9.10
N THR A 210 1.73 -10.11 7.94
CA THR A 210 2.87 -10.31 7.06
C THR A 210 4.18 -9.92 7.72
N LEU A 211 4.22 -8.78 8.42
CA LEU A 211 5.37 -8.33 9.20
C LEU A 211 5.77 -9.37 10.26
N VAL A 212 4.81 -9.82 11.06
CA VAL A 212 5.07 -10.83 12.10
C VAL A 212 5.52 -12.15 11.49
N ALA A 213 4.83 -12.66 10.47
CA ALA A 213 5.17 -13.92 9.82
C ALA A 213 6.56 -13.87 9.18
N HIS A 214 6.90 -12.75 8.52
CA HIS A 214 8.22 -12.55 7.92
C HIS A 214 9.34 -12.55 8.97
N VAL A 215 9.13 -11.90 10.12
CA VAL A 215 10.11 -11.91 11.22
C VAL A 215 10.18 -13.26 11.93
N CYS A 216 9.05 -13.95 12.13
CA CYS A 216 9.04 -15.32 12.67
C CYS A 216 9.76 -16.31 11.74
N GLY A 217 9.85 -15.96 10.46
CA GLY A 217 10.67 -16.67 9.50
C GLY A 217 12.16 -16.66 9.87
N ASP A 218 12.72 -15.59 10.45
CA ASP A 218 14.16 -15.47 10.76
C ASP A 218 14.67 -16.67 11.58
N GLU A 219 15.78 -17.27 11.19
CA GLU A 219 16.29 -18.50 11.80
C GLU A 219 16.59 -18.34 13.28
N ARG A 220 17.06 -17.17 13.70
CA ARG A 220 17.40 -16.89 15.10
C ARG A 220 16.14 -16.76 15.92
N VAL A 221 15.11 -16.10 15.38
CA VAL A 221 13.78 -16.04 16.01
C VAL A 221 13.20 -17.44 16.14
N ARG A 222 13.22 -18.22 15.05
CA ARG A 222 12.72 -19.60 15.04
C ARG A 222 13.49 -20.53 15.98
N SER A 223 14.80 -20.34 16.13
CA SER A 223 15.63 -21.13 17.06
C SER A 223 15.40 -20.80 18.52
N ARG A 224 14.85 -19.61 18.80
CA ARG A 224 14.67 -19.10 20.16
C ARG A 224 13.37 -19.58 20.81
N PHE A 225 12.29 -19.67 20.04
CA PHE A 225 10.98 -20.06 20.55
C PHE A 225 10.69 -21.51 20.19
N SER A 226 10.27 -22.33 21.18
CA SER A 226 9.90 -23.73 20.97
C SER A 226 8.64 -23.86 20.11
N SER A 227 7.73 -22.91 20.22
CA SER A 227 6.49 -22.86 19.45
C SER A 227 6.01 -21.42 19.22
N VAL A 228 5.23 -21.23 18.15
CA VAL A 228 4.51 -19.99 17.86
C VAL A 228 3.02 -20.27 17.92
N LEU A 229 2.33 -19.63 18.85
CA LEU A 229 0.91 -19.81 19.10
C LEU A 229 0.13 -18.63 18.52
N HIS A 230 -0.84 -18.91 17.65
CA HIS A 230 -1.71 -17.90 17.06
C HIS A 230 -3.09 -17.94 17.71
N LEU A 231 -3.52 -16.84 18.32
CA LEU A 231 -4.80 -16.72 19.02
C LEU A 231 -5.69 -15.66 18.38
N ASP A 232 -6.99 -15.93 18.40
CA ASP A 232 -8.01 -14.91 18.19
C ASP A 232 -8.36 -14.31 19.56
N GLY A 233 -8.43 -12.98 19.63
CA GLY A 233 -8.79 -12.24 20.83
C GLY A 233 -10.18 -12.58 21.35
N ASP A 234 -11.10 -13.00 20.47
CA ASP A 234 -12.43 -13.46 20.90
C ASP A 234 -12.37 -14.80 21.66
N ASN A 235 -11.29 -15.57 21.49
CA ASN A 235 -11.03 -16.84 22.15
C ASN A 235 -9.91 -16.74 23.20
N LEU A 236 -9.63 -15.54 23.72
CA LEU A 236 -8.50 -15.29 24.61
C LEU A 236 -8.50 -16.18 25.86
N LEU A 237 -9.66 -16.39 26.48
CA LEU A 237 -9.78 -17.10 27.75
C LEU A 237 -9.98 -18.61 27.61
N SER A 238 -10.39 -19.12 26.44
CA SER A 238 -10.62 -20.57 26.25
C SER A 238 -9.32 -21.38 26.31
N ILE A 239 -8.17 -20.73 26.12
CA ILE A 239 -6.86 -21.37 26.26
C ILE A 239 -6.46 -21.64 27.71
N LEU A 240 -7.06 -20.94 28.68
CA LEU A 240 -6.80 -21.16 30.10
C LEU A 240 -7.11 -22.60 30.50
N ASP A 241 -8.10 -23.21 29.86
CA ASP A 241 -8.53 -24.60 30.10
C ASP A 241 -7.55 -25.64 29.53
N HIS A 242 -6.65 -25.24 28.63
CA HIS A 242 -5.73 -26.12 27.90
C HIS A 242 -4.29 -26.07 28.44
N GLY A 243 -4.03 -25.35 29.53
CA GLY A 243 -2.69 -24.95 29.98
C GLY A 243 -1.72 -26.06 30.45
N ARG A 244 -2.13 -27.33 30.45
CA ARG A 244 -1.27 -28.44 30.95
C ARG A 244 -0.27 -28.98 29.92
N THR A 245 -0.33 -28.55 28.66
CA THR A 245 0.49 -29.10 27.57
C THR A 245 1.49 -28.11 26.96
N MET A 246 1.57 -26.88 27.49
CA MET A 246 2.48 -25.87 26.96
C MET A 246 3.76 -25.80 27.79
N GLU A 247 4.89 -26.15 27.20
CA GLU A 247 6.22 -26.08 27.82
C GLU A 247 7.22 -25.35 26.91
N GLY A 248 8.19 -24.68 27.52
CA GLY A 248 9.27 -23.97 26.83
C GLY A 248 8.97 -22.49 26.54
N MET A 249 9.92 -21.83 25.87
CA MET A 249 9.83 -20.41 25.52
C MET A 249 8.92 -20.22 24.31
N MET A 250 7.75 -19.59 24.48
CA MET A 250 6.76 -19.45 23.41
C MET A 250 6.69 -18.02 22.87
N LEU A 251 6.34 -17.91 21.58
CA LEU A 251 5.89 -16.66 20.97
C LEU A 251 4.38 -16.72 20.76
N VAL A 252 3.64 -15.84 21.42
CA VAL A 252 2.17 -15.77 21.29
C VAL A 252 1.80 -14.59 20.41
N VAL A 253 1.04 -14.83 19.34
CA VAL A 253 0.55 -13.79 18.42
C VAL A 253 -0.96 -13.74 18.52
N ILE A 254 -1.49 -12.64 19.07
CA ILE A 254 -2.93 -12.49 19.34
C ILE A 254 -3.51 -11.46 18.40
N GLU A 255 -4.54 -11.81 17.63
CA GLU A 255 -5.28 -10.86 16.79
C GLU A 255 -6.56 -10.40 17.48
N PHE A 256 -6.68 -9.10 17.73
CA PHE A 256 -7.90 -8.51 18.29
C PHE A 256 -8.70 -7.76 17.24
N ALA A 257 -9.92 -8.24 16.98
CA ALA A 257 -10.91 -7.55 16.16
C ALA A 257 -11.71 -6.49 16.95
N SER A 258 -11.89 -6.74 18.25
CA SER A 258 -12.65 -6.01 19.27
C SER A 258 -11.72 -5.56 20.42
N ASP A 259 -12.20 -4.65 21.29
CA ASP A 259 -11.46 -4.28 22.51
C ASP A 259 -11.71 -5.35 23.59
N VAL A 260 -10.79 -5.46 24.56
CA VAL A 260 -10.85 -6.45 25.64
C VAL A 260 -10.73 -5.76 26.99
N ALA A 261 -11.51 -6.22 27.97
CA ALA A 261 -11.47 -5.69 29.33
C ALA A 261 -10.09 -5.91 29.95
N ASP A 262 -9.62 -4.93 30.72
CA ASP A 262 -8.31 -5.00 31.36
C ASP A 262 -8.21 -6.20 32.33
N ASP A 263 -9.31 -6.57 32.98
CA ASP A 263 -9.40 -7.73 33.87
C ASP A 263 -9.16 -9.06 33.13
N ASP A 264 -9.76 -9.22 31.94
CA ASP A 264 -9.58 -10.43 31.11
C ASP A 264 -8.14 -10.52 30.58
N TRP A 265 -7.58 -9.37 30.19
CA TRP A 265 -6.17 -9.29 29.79
C TRP A 265 -5.23 -9.64 30.95
N GLN A 266 -5.48 -9.14 32.16
CA GLN A 266 -4.69 -9.46 33.35
C GLN A 266 -4.75 -10.94 33.71
N ARG A 267 -5.93 -11.58 33.61
CA ARG A 267 -6.09 -13.04 33.80
C ARG A 267 -5.25 -13.82 32.80
N PHE A 268 -5.31 -13.43 31.53
CA PHE A 268 -4.50 -14.04 30.47
C PHE A 268 -3.00 -13.88 30.71
N GLN A 269 -2.54 -12.68 31.07
CA GLN A 269 -1.12 -12.44 31.39
C GLN A 269 -0.65 -13.29 32.58
N SER A 270 -1.45 -13.35 33.64
CA SER A 270 -1.14 -14.12 34.85
C SER A 270 -0.99 -15.62 34.55
N PHE A 271 -1.77 -16.14 33.62
CA PHE A 271 -1.63 -17.51 33.14
C PHE A 271 -0.33 -17.70 32.35
N PHE A 272 -0.04 -16.84 31.37
CA PHE A 272 1.14 -17.00 30.52
C PHE A 272 2.48 -16.77 31.23
N VAL A 273 2.53 -15.92 32.26
CA VAL A 273 3.71 -15.73 33.11
C VAL A 273 4.16 -17.07 33.74
N ARG A 274 3.24 -18.00 33.99
CA ARG A 274 3.52 -19.30 34.62
C ARG A 274 4.06 -20.36 33.66
N ILE A 275 3.91 -20.18 32.35
CA ILE A 275 4.13 -21.26 31.36
C ILE A 275 5.60 -21.36 30.92
N GLY A 276 6.30 -20.23 30.81
CA GLY A 276 7.72 -20.25 30.43
C GLY A 276 8.37 -18.88 30.47
N ARG A 277 9.44 -18.75 31.26
CA ARG A 277 10.28 -17.54 31.29
C ARG A 277 10.81 -17.22 29.89
N GLY A 278 10.91 -15.93 29.58
CA GLY A 278 11.36 -15.43 28.29
C GLY A 278 10.35 -15.53 27.14
N SER A 279 9.14 -16.06 27.38
CA SER A 279 8.04 -16.01 26.40
C SER A 279 7.67 -14.57 26.06
N LYS A 280 7.19 -14.33 24.83
CA LYS A 280 6.83 -12.99 24.35
C LYS A 280 5.46 -13.00 23.70
N ILE A 281 4.73 -11.90 23.85
CA ILE A 281 3.44 -11.68 23.19
C ILE A 281 3.57 -10.57 22.14
N ILE A 282 2.99 -10.82 20.96
CA ILE A 282 2.71 -9.81 19.96
C ILE A 282 1.19 -9.63 19.86
N ILE A 283 0.73 -8.39 20.03
CA ILE A 283 -0.67 -8.02 19.83
C ILE A 283 -0.81 -7.45 18.41
N LEU A 284 -1.76 -7.99 17.62
CA LEU A 284 -2.13 -7.47 16.31
C LEU A 284 -3.51 -6.83 16.38
N SER A 285 -3.64 -5.54 16.09
CA SER A 285 -4.97 -4.91 16.04
C SER A 285 -5.07 -3.70 15.11
N LYS A 286 -6.31 -3.31 14.81
CA LYS A 286 -6.67 -2.01 14.24
C LYS A 286 -6.98 -0.95 15.30
N LEU A 287 -7.21 -1.37 16.55
CA LEU A 287 -7.62 -0.49 17.64
C LEU A 287 -6.39 0.11 18.31
N LYS A 288 -6.28 1.44 18.29
CA LYS A 288 -5.19 2.16 18.97
C LYS A 288 -5.22 1.97 20.49
N GLY A 289 -6.41 1.76 21.07
CA GLY A 289 -6.61 1.56 22.51
C GLY A 289 -5.88 0.35 23.07
N LEU A 290 -5.64 -0.69 22.27
CA LEU A 290 -4.91 -1.89 22.69
C LEU A 290 -3.39 -1.66 22.82
N ALA A 291 -2.89 -0.48 22.50
CA ALA A 291 -1.53 -0.07 22.84
C ALA A 291 -1.26 -0.10 24.34
N ARG A 292 -2.31 0.09 25.17
CA ARG A 292 -2.21 0.11 26.64
C ARG A 292 -1.68 -1.19 27.25
N PHE A 293 -1.82 -2.31 26.53
CA PHE A 293 -1.32 -3.62 26.95
C PHE A 293 0.17 -3.85 26.65
N GLY A 294 0.82 -2.92 25.96
CA GLY A 294 2.23 -3.03 25.61
C GLY A 294 3.17 -2.77 26.79
N SER A 295 4.13 -3.67 26.98
CA SER A 295 5.28 -3.45 27.87
C SER A 295 6.38 -2.59 27.24
N VAL A 296 6.35 -2.47 25.92
CA VAL A 296 7.29 -1.68 25.11
C VAL A 296 6.53 -0.77 24.15
N LYS A 297 7.22 0.21 23.57
CA LYS A 297 6.62 1.15 22.63
C LYS A 297 5.98 0.40 21.45
N PRO A 298 4.68 0.63 21.15
CA PRO A 298 4.00 -0.06 20.07
C PRO A 298 4.57 0.30 18.69
N ILE A 299 4.47 -0.66 17.76
CA ILE A 299 4.75 -0.46 16.35
C ILE A 299 3.46 -0.03 15.65
N PHE A 300 3.46 1.15 15.05
CA PHE A 300 2.33 1.64 14.26
C PHE A 300 2.60 1.45 12.76
N LEU A 301 1.76 0.65 12.10
CA LEU A 301 1.77 0.49 10.64
C LEU A 301 0.81 1.46 9.98
N SER A 302 1.37 2.49 9.34
CA SER A 302 0.64 3.42 8.47
C SER A 302 0.40 2.82 7.09
N VAL A 303 -0.55 3.38 6.35
CA VAL A 303 -0.65 3.17 4.90
C VAL A 303 0.63 3.72 4.24
N LEU A 304 1.06 3.11 3.13
CA LEU A 304 2.16 3.64 2.32
C LEU A 304 1.84 5.05 1.84
N SER A 305 2.84 5.92 1.81
CA SER A 305 2.71 7.22 1.14
C SER A 305 2.42 7.03 -0.34
N LYS A 306 1.90 8.07 -0.99
CA LYS A 306 1.60 8.04 -2.42
C LYS A 306 2.82 7.68 -3.28
N ASN A 307 4.01 8.18 -2.93
CA ASN A 307 5.24 7.90 -3.68
C ASN A 307 5.73 6.47 -3.47
N GLU A 308 5.66 5.96 -2.24
CA GLU A 308 5.93 4.56 -1.92
C GLU A 308 4.99 3.61 -2.65
N LEU A 309 3.68 3.88 -2.60
CA LEU A 309 2.67 3.07 -3.31
C LEU A 309 2.87 3.14 -4.83
N ARG A 310 3.25 4.31 -5.36
CA ARG A 310 3.56 4.50 -6.78
C ARG A 310 4.72 3.62 -7.21
N TYR A 311 5.81 3.65 -6.45
CA TYR A 311 6.99 2.85 -6.72
C TYR A 311 6.69 1.35 -6.63
N LEU A 312 6.06 0.92 -5.53
CA LEU A 312 5.67 -0.47 -5.32
C LEU A 312 4.76 -0.99 -6.44
N PHE A 313 3.71 -0.24 -6.78
CA PHE A 313 2.76 -0.66 -7.82
C PHE A 313 3.43 -0.84 -9.18
N LYS A 314 4.38 0.04 -9.54
CA LYS A 314 5.16 -0.10 -10.78
C LYS A 314 6.06 -1.32 -10.73
N ALA A 315 6.82 -1.51 -9.66
CA ALA A 315 7.66 -2.70 -9.49
C ALA A 315 6.83 -3.99 -9.62
N LEU A 316 5.62 -4.01 -9.03
CA LEU A 316 4.69 -5.14 -9.16
C LEU A 316 4.08 -5.26 -10.58
N ALA A 317 3.65 -4.17 -11.21
CA ALA A 317 2.96 -4.25 -12.50
C ALA A 317 3.90 -4.57 -13.67
N PHE A 318 5.16 -4.12 -13.61
CA PHE A 318 6.17 -4.35 -14.65
C PHE A 318 7.04 -5.58 -14.36
N GLY A 319 7.24 -5.95 -13.09
CA GLY A 319 8.12 -7.06 -12.73
C GLY A 319 9.56 -6.78 -13.17
N SER A 320 10.12 -7.67 -13.99
CA SER A 320 11.49 -7.56 -14.51
C SER A 320 11.60 -6.69 -15.77
N ILE A 321 10.49 -6.16 -16.29
CA ILE A 321 10.46 -5.39 -17.53
C ILE A 321 10.79 -3.94 -17.22
N ASP A 322 11.70 -3.34 -17.99
CA ASP A 322 12.09 -1.95 -17.78
C ASP A 322 10.91 -1.00 -18.08
N PRO A 323 10.40 -0.26 -17.07
CA PRO A 323 9.34 0.73 -17.29
C PRO A 323 9.73 1.82 -18.30
N ALA A 324 11.03 2.11 -18.48
CA ALA A 324 11.50 3.12 -19.42
C ALA A 324 11.15 2.80 -20.89
N GLU A 325 11.06 1.52 -21.25
CA GLU A 325 10.68 1.05 -22.58
C GLU A 325 9.16 1.16 -22.85
N HIS A 326 8.36 1.31 -21.79
CA HIS A 326 6.89 1.30 -21.85
C HIS A 326 6.23 2.55 -21.28
N PRO A 327 6.62 3.76 -21.71
CA PRO A 327 6.24 5.01 -21.04
C PRO A 327 4.72 5.28 -21.01
N ARG A 328 3.96 4.80 -22.02
CA ARG A 328 2.49 4.88 -22.02
C ARG A 328 1.86 4.03 -20.92
N LEU A 329 2.42 2.85 -20.64
CA LEU A 329 1.95 1.98 -19.55
C LEU A 329 2.29 2.59 -18.20
N VAL A 330 3.47 3.21 -18.06
CA VAL A 330 3.88 3.86 -16.81
C VAL A 330 2.94 5.04 -16.47
N GLN A 331 2.46 5.79 -17.47
CA GLN A 331 1.41 6.80 -17.27
C GLN A 331 0.09 6.19 -16.76
N ILE A 332 -0.33 5.05 -17.33
CA ILE A 332 -1.55 4.36 -16.88
C ILE A 332 -1.37 3.82 -15.45
N ALA A 333 -0.18 3.33 -15.10
CA ALA A 333 0.14 2.90 -13.74
C ALA A 333 -0.03 4.04 -12.72
N ASP A 334 0.35 5.26 -13.07
CA ASP A 334 0.15 6.42 -12.19
C ASP A 334 -1.32 6.76 -11.94
N GLU A 335 -2.17 6.57 -12.94
CA GLU A 335 -3.62 6.74 -12.78
C GLU A 335 -4.19 5.63 -11.88
N PHE A 336 -3.73 4.38 -12.02
CA PHE A 336 -4.08 3.31 -11.07
C PHE A 336 -3.68 3.66 -9.64
N VAL A 337 -2.51 4.24 -9.43
CA VAL A 337 -2.06 4.66 -8.10
C VAL A 337 -2.99 5.70 -7.49
N LYS A 338 -3.60 6.59 -8.29
CA LYS A 338 -4.64 7.52 -7.78
C LYS A 338 -5.88 6.75 -7.32
N VAL A 339 -6.33 5.75 -8.09
CA VAL A 339 -7.45 4.88 -7.71
C VAL A 339 -7.14 4.13 -6.40
N LEU A 340 -5.94 3.54 -6.30
CA LEU A 340 -5.49 2.79 -5.12
C LEU A 340 -5.35 3.66 -3.87
N ASN A 341 -4.84 4.89 -4.00
CA ASN A 341 -4.77 5.83 -2.88
C ASN A 341 -6.17 6.17 -2.34
N ASN A 342 -7.16 6.32 -3.22
CA ASN A 342 -8.55 6.50 -2.78
C ASN A 342 -9.07 5.26 -2.05
N MET A 343 -8.65 4.06 -2.45
CA MET A 343 -8.94 2.81 -1.71
C MET A 343 -8.12 2.62 -0.42
N GLN A 344 -7.65 3.71 0.21
CA GLN A 344 -6.79 3.73 1.41
C GLN A 344 -5.45 3.01 1.22
N GLY A 345 -4.88 3.04 0.00
CA GLY A 345 -3.61 2.40 -0.31
C GLY A 345 -3.64 0.89 -0.07
N SER A 346 -4.78 0.25 -0.33
CA SER A 346 -4.98 -1.20 -0.15
C SER A 346 -3.92 -2.00 -0.89
N LEU A 347 -3.02 -2.64 -0.13
CA LEU A 347 -1.97 -3.51 -0.67
C LEU A 347 -2.56 -4.72 -1.40
N ILE A 348 -3.74 -5.19 -0.97
CA ILE A 348 -4.44 -6.28 -1.65
C ILE A 348 -4.83 -5.84 -3.06
N ALA A 349 -5.51 -4.70 -3.19
CA ALA A 349 -5.92 -4.19 -4.50
C ALA A 349 -4.71 -3.88 -5.39
N ALA A 350 -3.64 -3.30 -4.83
CA ALA A 350 -2.42 -3.01 -5.55
C ALA A 350 -1.81 -4.28 -6.15
N ASN A 351 -1.70 -5.35 -5.35
CA ASN A 351 -1.18 -6.63 -5.82
C ASN A 351 -2.11 -7.30 -6.84
N SER A 352 -3.42 -7.34 -6.60
CA SER A 352 -4.40 -7.93 -7.53
C SER A 352 -4.36 -7.26 -8.90
N TYR A 353 -4.38 -5.92 -8.96
CA TYR A 353 -4.31 -5.22 -10.24
C TYR A 353 -2.94 -5.39 -10.90
N ALA A 354 -1.85 -5.26 -10.14
CA ALA A 354 -0.51 -5.42 -10.68
C ALA A 354 -0.31 -6.81 -11.32
N ASP A 355 -0.80 -7.88 -10.68
CA ASP A 355 -0.72 -9.24 -11.22
C ASP A 355 -1.50 -9.42 -12.52
N VAL A 356 -2.69 -8.83 -12.64
CA VAL A 356 -3.49 -8.84 -13.87
C VAL A 356 -2.77 -8.08 -14.98
N LEU A 357 -2.25 -6.90 -14.67
CA LEU A 357 -1.61 -6.01 -15.65
C LEU A 357 -0.27 -6.59 -16.15
N ARG A 358 0.51 -7.22 -15.27
CA ARG A 358 1.80 -7.84 -15.61
C ARG A 358 1.65 -8.96 -16.65
N LYS A 359 0.52 -9.68 -16.66
CA LYS A 359 0.25 -10.77 -17.62
C LYS A 359 -0.03 -10.27 -19.04
N ASN A 360 -0.34 -8.99 -19.22
CA ASN A 360 -0.66 -8.42 -20.53
C ASN A 360 -0.25 -6.95 -20.63
N LEU A 361 0.93 -6.69 -21.19
CA LEU A 361 1.49 -5.33 -21.40
C LEU A 361 0.88 -4.57 -22.59
N ASN A 362 -0.38 -4.84 -22.93
CA ASN A 362 -1.10 -4.08 -23.95
C ASN A 362 -1.70 -2.78 -23.38
N VAL A 363 -1.41 -1.65 -24.03
CA VAL A 363 -1.90 -0.32 -23.62
C VAL A 363 -3.44 -0.26 -23.56
N ARG A 364 -4.15 -0.88 -24.51
CA ARG A 364 -5.63 -0.88 -24.51
C ARG A 364 -6.18 -1.73 -23.36
N PHE A 365 -5.54 -2.86 -23.07
CA PHE A 365 -5.91 -3.70 -21.93
C PHE A 365 -5.74 -2.95 -20.60
N TRP A 366 -4.60 -2.28 -20.40
CA TRP A 366 -4.35 -1.49 -19.19
C TRP A 366 -5.36 -0.35 -19.02
N ARG A 367 -5.69 0.38 -20.11
CA ARG A 367 -6.72 1.43 -20.07
C ARG A 367 -8.10 0.90 -19.75
N CYS A 368 -8.53 -0.17 -20.41
CA CYS A 368 -9.83 -0.79 -20.15
C CYS A 368 -9.95 -1.22 -18.68
N THR A 369 -8.91 -1.86 -18.14
CA THR A 369 -8.87 -2.27 -16.73
C THR A 369 -8.89 -1.08 -15.78
N LEU A 370 -8.17 0.01 -16.11
CA LEU A 370 -8.21 1.25 -15.34
C LEU A 370 -9.63 1.85 -15.32
N ASP A 371 -10.29 1.92 -16.48
CA ASP A 371 -11.65 2.45 -16.58
C ASP A 371 -12.65 1.64 -15.75
N LYS A 372 -12.53 0.30 -15.75
CA LYS A 372 -13.31 -0.58 -14.86
C LYS A 372 -13.05 -0.24 -13.39
N ALA A 373 -11.80 -0.08 -12.99
CA ALA A 373 -11.42 0.23 -11.61
C ALA A 373 -11.93 1.62 -11.16
N ILE A 374 -11.88 2.62 -12.04
CA ILE A 374 -12.42 3.97 -11.78
C ILE A 374 -13.94 3.91 -11.59
N ARG A 375 -14.67 3.22 -12.47
CA ARG A 375 -16.14 3.09 -12.35
C ARG A 375 -16.51 2.34 -11.08
N PHE A 376 -15.83 1.23 -10.78
CA PHE A 376 -16.00 0.48 -9.53
C PHE A 376 -15.85 1.37 -8.29
N LEU A 377 -14.78 2.18 -8.25
CA LEU A 377 -14.54 3.10 -7.14
C LEU A 377 -15.67 4.14 -7.03
N LYS A 378 -16.06 4.78 -8.14
CA LYS A 378 -17.12 5.80 -8.15
C LYS A 378 -18.48 5.23 -7.71
N ARG A 379 -18.89 4.08 -8.28
CA ARG A 379 -20.17 3.43 -7.96
C ARG A 379 -20.25 3.06 -6.49
N ASN A 380 -19.17 2.53 -5.92
CA ASN A 380 -19.17 2.20 -4.50
C ASN A 380 -19.15 3.46 -3.64
N LEU A 381 -18.38 4.49 -3.99
CA LEU A 381 -18.38 5.74 -3.23
C LEU A 381 -19.72 6.46 -3.24
N SER A 382 -20.52 6.36 -4.31
CA SER A 382 -21.83 7.00 -4.36
C SER A 382 -22.89 6.41 -3.42
N ILE A 383 -22.67 5.21 -2.86
CA ILE A 383 -23.66 4.56 -1.98
C ILE A 383 -23.75 5.26 -0.61
N ASP A 384 -22.61 5.49 0.06
CA ASP A 384 -22.57 6.11 1.40
C ASP A 384 -21.29 6.96 1.65
N GLY A 385 -20.46 7.18 0.62
CA GLY A 385 -19.17 7.88 0.74
C GLY A 385 -18.01 7.08 1.34
N VAL A 386 -18.27 5.88 1.87
CA VAL A 386 -17.25 5.01 2.47
C VAL A 386 -16.48 4.25 1.40
N GLN A 387 -15.16 4.16 1.60
CA GLN A 387 -14.26 3.45 0.69
C GLN A 387 -14.55 1.94 0.64
N PRO A 388 -14.43 1.28 -0.52
CA PRO A 388 -14.72 -0.15 -0.67
C PRO A 388 -13.91 -1.05 0.29
N SER A 389 -12.63 -0.73 0.49
CA SER A 389 -11.75 -1.49 1.39
C SER A 389 -12.23 -1.45 2.84
N THR A 390 -12.75 -0.31 3.29
CA THR A 390 -13.33 -0.15 4.62
C THR A 390 -14.64 -0.91 4.74
N ARG A 391 -15.55 -0.83 3.75
CA ARG A 391 -16.80 -1.60 3.75
C ARG A 391 -16.55 -3.10 3.86
N LEU A 392 -15.64 -3.64 3.06
CA LEU A 392 -15.26 -5.05 3.13
C LEU A 392 -14.68 -5.41 4.50
N SER A 393 -13.89 -4.52 5.10
CA SER A 393 -13.32 -4.76 6.43
C SER A 393 -14.38 -4.80 7.54
N GLN A 394 -15.52 -4.14 7.32
CA GLN A 394 -16.68 -4.11 8.20
C GLN A 394 -17.70 -5.22 7.89
N GLY A 395 -17.46 -6.03 6.85
CA GLY A 395 -18.39 -7.09 6.45
C GLY A 395 -19.57 -6.62 5.61
N HIS A 396 -19.55 -5.38 5.11
CA HIS A 396 -20.59 -4.85 4.23
C HIS A 396 -20.38 -5.28 2.76
N ARG A 397 -21.48 -5.30 1.98
CA ARG A 397 -21.47 -5.61 0.54
C ARG A 397 -20.74 -4.52 -0.25
N VAL A 398 -20.07 -4.93 -1.32
CA VAL A 398 -19.41 -4.05 -2.30
C VAL A 398 -19.85 -4.47 -3.70
N ASP A 399 -20.28 -3.51 -4.52
CA ASP A 399 -20.69 -3.73 -5.90
C ASP A 399 -19.46 -3.97 -6.78
N ILE A 400 -19.43 -5.07 -7.54
CA ILE A 400 -18.33 -5.42 -8.46
C ILE A 400 -18.76 -5.43 -9.92
N THR A 401 -19.85 -4.75 -10.24
CA THR A 401 -20.48 -4.75 -11.57
C THR A 401 -19.53 -4.25 -12.64
N ASP A 402 -18.77 -3.18 -12.36
CA ASP A 402 -17.84 -2.62 -13.35
C ASP A 402 -16.62 -3.52 -13.61
N LEU A 403 -16.23 -4.33 -12.63
CA LEU A 403 -15.09 -5.24 -12.76
C LEU A 403 -15.48 -6.49 -13.57
N THR A 404 -16.70 -6.98 -13.36
CA THR A 404 -17.20 -8.26 -13.88
C THR A 404 -18.17 -8.13 -15.06
N LEU A 405 -18.56 -6.90 -15.42
CA LEU A 405 -19.57 -6.58 -16.45
C LEU A 405 -20.93 -7.25 -16.19
N HIS A 406 -21.31 -7.43 -14.93
CA HIS A 406 -22.55 -8.09 -14.51
C HIS A 406 -23.00 -7.62 -13.12
N PRO A 407 -24.30 -7.47 -12.83
CA PRO A 407 -24.78 -6.96 -11.54
C PRO A 407 -24.48 -7.95 -10.39
N LEU A 408 -23.30 -7.80 -9.80
CA LEU A 408 -22.77 -8.68 -8.77
C LEU A 408 -22.35 -7.84 -7.56
N SER A 409 -22.54 -8.40 -6.38
CA SER A 409 -21.96 -7.85 -5.15
C SER A 409 -21.13 -8.88 -4.43
N MET A 410 -20.04 -8.43 -3.81
CA MET A 410 -19.18 -9.25 -2.97
C MET A 410 -19.28 -8.83 -1.50
N THR A 411 -19.22 -9.79 -0.61
CA THR A 411 -19.12 -9.58 0.84
C THR A 411 -17.93 -10.35 1.36
N ARG A 412 -17.25 -9.82 2.39
CA ARG A 412 -16.17 -10.56 3.03
C ARG A 412 -16.69 -11.89 3.54
N TYR A 413 -15.98 -12.96 3.17
CA TYR A 413 -16.29 -14.29 3.65
C TYR A 413 -16.05 -14.36 5.17
N THR A 414 -17.09 -14.64 5.95
CA THR A 414 -17.01 -15.00 7.37
C THR A 414 -17.45 -16.44 7.53
N ILE A 415 -16.89 -17.16 8.50
CA ILE A 415 -17.13 -18.60 8.73
C ILE A 415 -18.63 -18.92 8.94
N ASN A 416 -19.47 -17.92 9.21
CA ASN A 416 -20.92 -18.05 9.39
C ASN A 416 -21.74 -18.19 8.09
N VAL A 417 -21.11 -18.09 6.90
CA VAL A 417 -21.78 -18.43 5.64
C VAL A 417 -21.43 -19.89 5.32
N SER A 418 -22.41 -20.79 5.42
CA SER A 418 -22.19 -22.21 5.15
C SER A 418 -21.71 -22.42 3.72
N ILE A 419 -20.43 -22.74 3.56
CA ILE A 419 -19.91 -23.31 2.32
C ILE A 419 -20.67 -24.62 2.09
N LYS A 420 -21.45 -24.69 1.01
CA LYS A 420 -21.60 -25.97 0.32
C LYS A 420 -20.22 -26.25 -0.28
N ALA A 421 -19.56 -27.33 0.11
CA ALA A 421 -18.19 -27.69 -0.32
C ALA A 421 -17.99 -27.72 -1.85
N GLU A 422 -19.08 -27.62 -2.61
CA GLU A 422 -19.16 -27.64 -4.08
C GLU A 422 -19.37 -26.24 -4.72
N SER A 423 -19.36 -25.14 -3.97
CA SER A 423 -19.55 -23.81 -4.55
C SER A 423 -18.43 -23.49 -5.57
N PRO A 424 -18.76 -23.05 -6.80
CA PRO A 424 -17.78 -22.73 -7.81
C PRO A 424 -16.88 -21.59 -7.31
N SER A 425 -15.59 -21.62 -7.67
CA SER A 425 -14.62 -20.60 -7.26
C SER A 425 -13.88 -20.01 -8.45
N VAL A 426 -13.58 -18.71 -8.36
CA VAL A 426 -12.89 -17.97 -9.42
C VAL A 426 -11.98 -16.91 -8.80
N THR A 427 -10.91 -16.53 -9.52
CA THR A 427 -10.05 -15.43 -9.09
C THR A 427 -10.54 -14.10 -9.65
N LEU A 428 -10.40 -13.01 -8.88
CA LEU A 428 -10.71 -11.66 -9.37
C LEU A 428 -9.87 -11.31 -10.60
N GLY A 429 -8.61 -11.73 -10.61
CA GLY A 429 -7.75 -11.51 -11.77
C GLY A 429 -8.24 -12.23 -13.03
N GLY A 430 -8.72 -13.47 -12.89
CA GLY A 430 -9.38 -14.19 -13.97
C GLY A 430 -10.61 -13.46 -14.49
N LEU A 431 -11.51 -13.02 -13.62
CA LEU A 431 -12.73 -12.29 -14.03
C LEU A 431 -12.44 -10.94 -14.70
N ILE A 432 -11.41 -10.21 -14.24
CA ILE A 432 -11.03 -8.93 -14.86
C ILE A 432 -10.50 -9.16 -16.27
N ALA A 433 -9.67 -10.20 -16.45
CA ALA A 433 -9.06 -10.57 -17.72
C ALA A 433 -10.08 -11.14 -18.71
N ASP A 434 -10.94 -12.05 -18.23
CA ASP A 434 -11.99 -12.69 -19.02
C ASP A 434 -13.28 -12.80 -18.19
N PRO A 435 -14.27 -11.92 -18.41
CA PRO A 435 -15.55 -11.98 -17.72
C PRO A 435 -16.37 -13.25 -18.03
N SER A 436 -16.05 -14.01 -19.08
CA SER A 436 -16.82 -15.19 -19.49
C SER A 436 -16.64 -16.39 -18.56
N ILE A 437 -15.55 -16.43 -17.78
CA ILE A 437 -15.28 -17.51 -16.81
C ILE A 437 -16.18 -17.43 -15.56
N ARG A 438 -17.08 -16.46 -15.49
CA ARG A 438 -17.98 -16.24 -14.37
C ARG A 438 -18.88 -17.47 -14.15
N PRO A 439 -18.92 -18.04 -12.93
CA PRO A 439 -19.87 -19.10 -12.61
C PRO A 439 -21.34 -18.65 -12.73
N GLN A 440 -22.24 -19.61 -12.96
CA GLN A 440 -23.67 -19.37 -12.84
C GLN A 440 -24.08 -19.38 -11.36
N GLY A 441 -24.86 -18.38 -10.94
CA GLY A 441 -25.32 -18.24 -9.55
C GLY A 441 -24.27 -17.65 -8.61
N ASP A 442 -24.37 -18.00 -7.33
CA ASP A 442 -23.47 -17.53 -6.27
C ASP A 442 -22.16 -18.32 -6.28
N PHE A 443 -21.05 -17.65 -5.99
CA PHE A 443 -19.72 -18.24 -6.09
C PHE A 443 -18.71 -17.63 -5.12
N ILE A 444 -17.60 -18.34 -4.96
CA ILE A 444 -16.47 -17.91 -4.14
C ILE A 444 -15.47 -17.13 -5.01
N LEU A 445 -15.13 -15.92 -4.60
CA LEU A 445 -14.17 -15.06 -5.29
C LEU A 445 -12.89 -14.92 -4.49
N THR A 446 -11.78 -15.43 -5.01
CA THR A 446 -10.44 -15.17 -4.46
C THR A 446 -9.90 -13.88 -5.07
N SER A 447 -9.88 -12.81 -4.28
CA SER A 447 -9.40 -11.50 -4.74
C SER A 447 -7.87 -11.45 -4.88
N TRP A 448 -7.18 -12.06 -3.92
CA TRP A 448 -5.73 -12.15 -3.90
C TRP A 448 -5.28 -13.32 -3.03
N GLU A 449 -4.18 -13.94 -3.41
CA GLU A 449 -3.44 -14.88 -2.58
C GLU A 449 -2.05 -14.30 -2.31
N SER A 450 -1.73 -14.09 -1.03
CA SER A 450 -0.47 -13.45 -0.66
C SER A 450 0.72 -14.34 -1.00
N ARG A 451 1.66 -13.80 -1.78
CA ARG A 451 2.97 -14.43 -2.01
C ARG A 451 3.89 -14.32 -0.78
N LEU A 452 3.59 -13.40 0.13
CA LEU A 452 4.30 -13.23 1.39
C LEU A 452 3.67 -14.09 2.49
N PRO A 453 4.47 -14.64 3.43
CA PRO A 453 3.98 -15.28 4.64
C PRO A 453 2.95 -14.40 5.38
N PRO A 454 1.91 -14.98 6.00
CA PRO A 454 1.62 -16.40 6.11
C PRO A 454 0.83 -16.98 4.91
N HIS A 455 0.99 -16.41 3.70
CA HIS A 455 0.33 -16.87 2.47
C HIS A 455 -1.21 -16.87 2.55
N LYS A 456 -1.76 -15.83 3.18
CA LYS A 456 -3.21 -15.71 3.38
C LYS A 456 -3.93 -15.42 2.05
N SER A 457 -5.01 -16.18 1.81
CA SER A 457 -5.97 -15.91 0.73
C SER A 457 -7.07 -14.94 1.19
N PHE A 458 -7.41 -14.00 0.32
CA PHE A 458 -8.46 -13.00 0.55
C PHE A 458 -9.69 -13.37 -0.27
N VAL A 459 -10.62 -14.04 0.39
CA VAL A 459 -11.79 -14.68 -0.22
C VAL A 459 -13.06 -13.93 0.11
N TYR A 460 -13.97 -13.85 -0.86
CA TYR A 460 -15.24 -13.16 -0.79
C TYR A 460 -16.36 -14.06 -1.30
N PHE A 461 -17.55 -13.91 -0.73
CA PHE A 461 -18.75 -14.53 -1.28
C PHE A 461 -19.40 -13.57 -2.26
N VAL A 462 -19.70 -14.02 -3.48
CA VAL A 462 -20.30 -13.22 -4.54
C VAL A 462 -21.71 -13.69 -4.80
N THR A 463 -22.61 -12.72 -4.90
CA THR A 463 -24.04 -12.90 -5.12
C THR A 463 -24.46 -12.22 -6.40
N SER A 464 -25.28 -12.91 -7.18
CA SER A 464 -25.85 -12.39 -8.42
C SER A 464 -27.18 -11.67 -8.16
N HIS A 465 -27.34 -10.47 -8.74
CA HIS A 465 -28.57 -9.67 -8.66
C HIS A 465 -29.38 -9.68 -9.94
N ALA A 466 -29.04 -10.54 -10.91
CA ALA A 466 -29.66 -10.55 -12.22
C ALA A 466 -31.16 -10.96 -12.21
N GLN A 467 -31.71 -11.41 -11.09
CA GLN A 467 -33.11 -11.88 -10.98
C GLN A 467 -34.07 -10.94 -10.24
N ASP A 468 -33.62 -9.89 -9.55
CA ASP A 468 -34.52 -9.02 -8.78
C ASP A 468 -35.25 -7.96 -9.62
N THR A 469 -35.28 -8.10 -10.96
CA THR A 469 -35.96 -7.14 -11.87
C THR A 469 -37.04 -7.74 -12.75
N CYS A 470 -37.46 -8.99 -12.52
CA CYS A 470 -38.59 -9.56 -13.27
C CYS A 470 -39.42 -10.57 -12.49
N GLU A 471 -39.94 -10.17 -11.34
CA GLU A 471 -41.28 -10.59 -10.94
C GLU A 471 -42.08 -9.32 -10.65
N GLY A 472 -42.68 -8.78 -11.71
CA GLY A 472 -43.79 -7.86 -11.54
C GLY A 472 -44.78 -8.54 -10.61
N SER A 473 -45.10 -7.86 -9.51
CA SER A 473 -46.20 -8.22 -8.64
C SER A 473 -47.43 -8.43 -9.51
N ALA A 474 -47.75 -9.70 -9.78
CA ALA A 474 -49.04 -10.09 -10.31
C ALA A 474 -50.04 -9.72 -9.22
N LEU A 475 -50.58 -8.50 -9.33
CA LEU A 475 -51.77 -8.06 -8.64
C LEU A 475 -52.84 -9.11 -8.92
N LEU A 476 -53.06 -10.01 -7.95
CA LEU A 476 -54.19 -10.92 -7.90
C LEU A 476 -55.46 -10.07 -7.68
N GLY A 477 -55.88 -9.38 -8.74
CA GLY A 477 -57.17 -8.73 -8.84
C GLY A 477 -58.25 -9.78 -8.89
N ARG A 478 -58.78 -10.18 -7.74
CA ARG A 478 -60.06 -10.89 -7.66
C ARG A 478 -61.15 -9.97 -8.21
N LYS A 479 -61.59 -10.23 -9.45
CA LYS A 479 -62.83 -9.70 -10.02
C LYS A 479 -64.00 -10.08 -9.10
N ARG A 480 -64.69 -9.09 -8.54
CA ARG A 480 -66.05 -9.27 -8.01
C ARG A 480 -67.03 -9.20 -9.19
N PRO A 481 -67.95 -10.17 -9.35
CA PRO A 481 -69.04 -10.03 -10.31
C PRO A 481 -70.01 -8.94 -9.86
N GLY A 482 -70.46 -8.11 -10.80
CA GLY A 482 -71.42 -7.05 -10.55
C GLY A 482 -72.79 -7.60 -10.15
N VAL A 483 -73.47 -6.85 -9.27
CA VAL A 483 -74.91 -6.96 -9.05
C VAL A 483 -75.55 -5.73 -9.70
N ALA A 484 -76.59 -5.99 -10.47
CA ALA A 484 -77.39 -4.97 -11.14
C ALA A 484 -78.54 -4.47 -10.24
N ILE A 485 -78.87 -3.20 -10.46
CA ILE A 485 -79.93 -2.34 -9.89
C ILE A 485 -79.57 -1.67 -8.56
#